data_AF-A0A0X3VMJ6-F1
#
_entry.id   AF-A0A0X3VMJ6-F1
#
_cell.length_a   1.000
_cell.length_b   1.000
_cell.length_c   1.000
_cell.angle_alpha   90.00
_cell.angle_beta   90.00
_cell.angle_gamma   90.00
#
_symmetry.space_group_name_H-M   'P 1'
#
loop_
_entity.id
_entity.type
_entity.pdbx_description
1 polymer ?
#
loop_
_entity_poly.entity_id
_entity_poly.type
_entity_poly.pdbx_seq_one_letter_code
_entity_poly.pdbx_strand_id
1 'polypeptide(L)'
;MIIDVTYGEDWDAASRTVLGPISRDLAASRDAAGEQYAVVLREPERPQPIAVLTIAWAHDYLGVWAYDDQGRRIREFDLRRLEPDRLFCRHIAQWHYGTEDMKEFADNAGRVLIDLYPDGKGRKVSQPRGIGGGSTHTSADVPDAQRWAPAVAFGDWGWAVALATGGLVRDVALRDATTETPETPHQDGPAGLQENGHVTAPGWRPPSPLRPRHLEEMFTPGTRFSPPDDHATGPYAVERVIDAGSLRLPTGRVVACDPGWTDPGEPFTVAVPPGSYRMEIATASYPTEHWRKALHMEDFTGARIVVSDEPTVAWELALRPGQDPRTLREGEFYGFGVDTGTGCFVDAAAADRLTGGEDTVPHDDNTDGIVVLDDPESGGNLIVYPSGMGDGSYPVWIGRDADGEVTCLVADMLILRHQELLPDRSQRDG
;
A
#
# COMPACT_ATOMS: atom_id res chain seq x y z
N MET A 1 33.79 17.21 -7.59
CA MET A 1 34.02 15.75 -7.43
C MET A 1 33.60 15.05 -8.72
N ILE A 2 34.33 14.04 -9.22
CA ILE A 2 33.91 13.29 -10.42
C ILE A 2 33.07 12.10 -9.97
N ILE A 3 31.94 11.88 -10.62
CA ILE A 3 31.03 10.77 -10.36
C ILE A 3 30.84 9.99 -11.64
N ASP A 4 31.18 8.71 -11.59
CA ASP A 4 30.89 7.74 -12.62
C ASP A 4 29.41 7.32 -12.53
N VAL A 5 28.74 7.38 -13.68
CA VAL A 5 27.34 7.00 -13.85
C VAL A 5 27.29 5.70 -14.65
N THR A 6 26.66 4.67 -14.09
CA THR A 6 26.33 3.44 -14.83
C THR A 6 24.83 3.19 -14.79
N TYR A 7 24.33 2.56 -15.86
CA TYR A 7 22.91 2.22 -16.01
C TYR A 7 22.76 0.71 -16.06
N GLY A 8 21.65 0.22 -15.51
CA GLY A 8 21.29 -1.20 -15.57
C GLY A 8 19.79 -1.41 -15.57
N GLU A 9 19.39 -2.66 -15.74
CA GLU A 9 18.01 -3.08 -15.51
C GLU A 9 17.68 -3.05 -14.02
N ASP A 10 18.65 -3.43 -13.18
CA ASP A 10 18.50 -3.52 -11.72
C ASP A 10 19.87 -3.34 -11.00
N TRP A 11 19.83 -3.31 -9.67
CA TRP A 11 20.98 -3.24 -8.78
C TRP A 11 20.86 -4.30 -7.67
N ASP A 12 21.86 -5.17 -7.57
CA ASP A 12 21.95 -6.09 -6.43
C ASP A 12 22.74 -5.43 -5.29
N ALA A 13 22.02 -5.04 -4.23
CA ALA A 13 22.62 -4.45 -3.04
C ALA A 13 23.52 -5.42 -2.26
N ALA A 14 23.30 -6.74 -2.35
CA ALA A 14 24.10 -7.73 -1.65
C ALA A 14 25.48 -7.91 -2.29
N SER A 15 25.54 -8.12 -3.61
CA SER A 15 26.81 -8.21 -4.35
C SER A 15 27.41 -6.87 -4.75
N ARG A 16 26.64 -5.77 -4.66
CA ARG A 16 26.99 -4.42 -5.10
C ARG A 16 27.33 -4.36 -6.59
N THR A 17 26.53 -5.03 -7.39
CA THR A 17 26.70 -5.12 -8.85
C THR A 17 25.48 -4.59 -9.59
N VAL A 18 25.75 -3.99 -10.75
CA VAL A 18 24.71 -3.61 -11.71
C VAL A 18 24.25 -4.90 -12.40
N LEU A 19 22.94 -5.18 -12.33
CA LEU A 19 22.33 -6.30 -13.02
C LEU A 19 21.81 -5.82 -14.37
N GLY A 20 22.06 -6.61 -15.43
CA GLY A 20 21.73 -6.23 -16.80
C GLY A 20 22.27 -4.84 -17.18
N PRO A 21 23.59 -4.61 -17.24
CA PRO A 21 24.10 -3.30 -17.60
C PRO A 21 23.60 -2.86 -18.98
N ILE A 22 23.11 -1.62 -19.09
CA ILE A 22 22.57 -1.06 -20.32
C ILE A 22 23.34 0.19 -20.75
N SER A 23 23.30 0.50 -22.05
CA SER A 23 23.86 1.75 -22.56
C SER A 23 23.06 2.95 -22.07
N ARG A 24 23.72 4.12 -22.03
CA ARG A 24 23.06 5.40 -21.75
C ARG A 24 21.88 5.66 -22.70
N ASP A 25 22.02 5.32 -23.98
CA ASP A 25 20.97 5.54 -24.98
C ASP A 25 19.75 4.64 -24.74
N LEU A 26 19.98 3.38 -24.33
CA LEU A 26 18.89 2.49 -23.96
C LEU A 26 18.21 2.98 -22.67
N ALA A 27 18.96 3.41 -21.66
CA ALA A 27 18.40 4.02 -20.45
C ALA A 27 17.58 5.28 -20.76
N ALA A 28 18.04 6.14 -21.67
CA ALA A 28 17.31 7.32 -22.12
C ALA A 28 16.00 6.94 -22.85
N SER A 29 16.03 5.89 -23.67
CA SER A 29 14.84 5.36 -24.32
C SER A 29 13.83 4.81 -23.30
N ARG A 30 14.30 4.09 -22.27
CA ARG A 30 13.46 3.60 -21.18
C ARG A 30 12.84 4.73 -20.38
N ASP A 31 13.63 5.74 -20.03
CA ASP A 31 13.16 6.94 -19.33
C ASP A 31 12.03 7.63 -20.10
N ALA A 32 12.21 7.83 -21.40
CA ALA A 32 11.20 8.44 -22.26
C ALA A 32 9.93 7.58 -22.42
N ALA A 33 10.07 6.25 -22.43
CA ALA A 33 8.95 5.30 -22.49
C ALA A 33 8.26 5.09 -21.11
N GLY A 34 8.88 5.60 -20.04
CA GLY A 34 8.47 5.39 -18.66
C GLY A 34 8.74 3.97 -18.11
N GLU A 35 9.60 3.22 -18.78
CA GLU A 35 10.04 1.90 -18.38
C GLU A 35 11.01 1.94 -17.19
N GLN A 36 11.24 0.77 -16.60
CA GLN A 36 12.09 0.62 -15.42
C GLN A 36 13.59 0.55 -15.76
N TYR A 37 14.39 1.25 -14.97
CA TYR A 37 15.85 1.15 -15.02
C TYR A 37 16.48 1.61 -13.69
N ALA A 38 17.76 1.27 -13.51
CA ALA A 38 18.56 1.69 -12.38
C ALA A 38 19.71 2.60 -12.82
N VAL A 39 20.06 3.56 -11.97
CA VAL A 39 21.24 4.44 -12.12
C VAL A 39 22.13 4.25 -10.91
N VAL A 40 23.41 3.99 -11.12
CA VAL A 40 24.38 3.85 -10.03
C VAL A 40 25.40 4.96 -10.13
N LEU A 41 25.55 5.70 -9.03
CA LEU A 41 26.46 6.83 -8.92
C LEU A 41 27.63 6.43 -8.03
N ARG A 42 28.84 6.46 -8.58
CA ARG A 42 30.05 5.99 -7.89
C ARG A 42 31.19 6.98 -8.03
N GLU A 43 31.98 7.16 -6.99
CA GLU A 43 33.27 7.86 -7.11
C GLU A 43 34.31 6.88 -7.67
N PRO A 44 35.16 7.26 -8.65
CA PRO A 44 36.05 6.32 -9.35
C PRO A 44 36.92 5.43 -8.45
N GLU A 45 37.37 5.93 -7.30
CA GLU A 45 38.22 5.20 -6.35
C GLU A 45 37.43 4.50 -5.23
N ARG A 46 36.11 4.69 -5.19
CA ARG A 46 35.23 4.13 -4.16
C ARG A 46 34.60 2.82 -4.64
N PRO A 47 34.79 1.70 -3.91
CA PRO A 47 34.22 0.42 -4.29
C PRO A 47 32.71 0.33 -4.06
N GLN A 48 32.15 1.21 -3.24
CA GLN A 48 30.71 1.28 -2.96
C GLN A 48 30.10 2.45 -3.73
N PRO A 49 28.85 2.33 -4.20
CA PRO A 49 28.15 3.47 -4.75
C PRO A 49 27.99 4.55 -3.69
N ILE A 50 27.85 5.81 -4.11
CA ILE A 50 27.36 6.88 -3.25
C ILE A 50 25.83 6.82 -3.20
N ALA A 51 25.22 6.64 -4.37
CA ALA A 51 23.78 6.52 -4.51
C ALA A 51 23.40 5.50 -5.58
N VAL A 52 22.26 4.86 -5.39
CA VAL A 52 21.58 4.04 -6.39
C VAL A 52 20.17 4.57 -6.55
N LEU A 53 19.76 4.82 -7.78
CA LEU A 53 18.42 5.24 -8.12
C LEU A 53 17.68 4.11 -8.83
N THR A 54 16.41 3.94 -8.51
CA THR A 54 15.50 3.02 -9.19
C THR A 54 14.31 3.83 -9.72
N ILE A 55 14.11 3.81 -11.04
CA ILE A 55 13.19 4.73 -11.72
C ILE A 55 12.13 3.91 -12.46
N ALA A 56 10.86 4.28 -12.28
CA ALA A 56 9.71 3.63 -12.91
C ALA A 56 8.61 4.68 -13.17
N TRP A 57 8.75 5.47 -14.24
CA TRP A 57 7.81 6.57 -14.48
C TRP A 57 6.40 6.14 -14.85
N ALA A 58 6.21 4.94 -15.42
CA ALA A 58 4.88 4.36 -15.58
C ALA A 58 4.16 4.10 -14.24
N HIS A 59 4.90 4.12 -13.13
CA HIS A 59 4.39 4.00 -11.76
C HIS A 59 4.60 5.27 -10.93
N ASP A 60 4.94 6.39 -11.58
CA ASP A 60 5.25 7.68 -10.96
C ASP A 60 6.28 7.60 -9.82
N TYR A 61 7.27 6.72 -9.95
CA TYR A 61 8.20 6.38 -8.87
C TYR A 61 9.66 6.67 -9.22
N LEU A 62 10.39 7.24 -8.25
CA LEU A 62 11.84 7.30 -8.20
C LEU A 62 12.31 7.03 -6.76
N GLY A 63 13.02 5.92 -6.57
CA GLY A 63 13.70 5.57 -5.32
C GLY A 63 15.16 6.00 -5.32
N VAL A 64 15.69 6.47 -4.18
CA VAL A 64 17.12 6.73 -4.00
C VAL A 64 17.62 6.04 -2.73
N TRP A 65 18.66 5.24 -2.87
CA TRP A 65 19.40 4.64 -1.77
C TRP A 65 20.79 5.24 -1.63
N ALA A 66 21.16 5.65 -0.43
CA ALA A 66 22.51 6.13 -0.08
C ALA A 66 23.29 5.06 0.69
N TYR A 67 24.60 5.01 0.48
CA TYR A 67 25.48 3.99 1.04
C TYR A 67 26.64 4.59 1.86
N ASP A 68 27.02 3.92 2.94
CA ASP A 68 28.24 4.23 3.69
C ASP A 68 29.50 3.60 3.07
N ASP A 69 30.65 3.82 3.70
CA ASP A 69 31.94 3.34 3.19
C ASP A 69 32.09 1.82 3.26
N GLN A 70 31.29 1.16 4.11
CA GLN A 70 31.21 -0.30 4.18
C GLN A 70 30.25 -0.87 3.12
N GLY A 71 29.47 -0.03 2.46
CA GLY A 71 28.49 -0.40 1.44
C GLY A 71 27.16 -0.84 2.03
N ARG A 72 26.82 -0.38 3.24
CA ARG A 72 25.50 -0.56 3.85
C ARG A 72 24.58 0.57 3.42
N ARG A 73 23.30 0.25 3.18
CA ARG A 73 22.28 1.28 2.97
C ARG A 73 22.05 2.09 4.25
N ILE A 74 22.16 3.41 4.16
CA ILE A 74 22.03 4.34 5.28
C ILE A 74 20.88 5.33 5.12
N ARG A 75 20.40 5.58 3.90
CA ARG A 75 19.23 6.42 3.65
C ARG A 75 18.42 5.92 2.47
N GLU A 76 17.11 6.04 2.59
CA GLU A 76 16.11 5.83 1.54
C GLU A 76 15.39 7.16 1.28
N PHE A 77 15.13 7.46 0.02
CA PHE A 77 14.16 8.46 -0.41
C PHE A 77 13.17 7.81 -1.37
N ASP A 78 11.88 7.94 -1.08
CA ASP A 78 10.78 7.55 -1.94
C ASP A 78 10.19 8.83 -2.55
N LEU A 79 10.42 9.05 -3.84
CA LEU A 79 9.93 10.21 -4.57
C LEU A 79 8.83 9.80 -5.55
N ARG A 80 7.76 10.60 -5.60
CA ARG A 80 6.57 10.39 -6.42
C ARG A 80 6.36 11.51 -7.41
N ARG A 81 6.12 11.17 -8.67
CA ARG A 81 5.76 12.15 -9.71
C ARG A 81 4.26 12.43 -9.67
N LEU A 82 3.85 13.19 -8.66
CA LEU A 82 2.44 13.60 -8.53
C LEU A 82 2.08 14.72 -9.52
N GLU A 83 3.07 15.54 -9.87
CA GLU A 83 2.96 16.66 -10.81
C GLU A 83 4.06 16.58 -11.89
N PRO A 84 3.87 17.18 -13.08
CA PRO A 84 4.82 17.04 -14.19
C PRO A 84 6.20 17.68 -13.93
N ASP A 85 6.26 18.76 -13.16
CA ASP A 85 7.44 19.61 -12.98
C ASP A 85 8.12 19.44 -11.61
N ARG A 86 7.54 18.62 -10.73
CA ARG A 86 8.08 18.36 -9.39
C ARG A 86 7.78 16.95 -8.87
N LEU A 87 8.72 16.44 -8.08
CA LEU A 87 8.63 15.17 -7.37
C LEU A 87 8.28 15.41 -5.91
N PHE A 88 7.25 14.73 -5.44
CA PHE A 88 6.86 14.71 -4.04
C PHE A 88 7.72 13.71 -3.27
N CYS A 89 8.38 14.14 -2.21
CA CYS A 89 9.10 13.25 -1.31
C CYS A 89 8.10 12.59 -0.37
N ARG A 90 7.71 11.34 -0.63
CA ARG A 90 6.72 10.62 0.18
C ARG A 90 7.32 10.05 1.45
N HIS A 91 8.53 9.51 1.38
CA HIS A 91 9.16 8.86 2.51
C HIS A 91 10.67 9.08 2.55
N ILE A 92 11.20 9.24 3.76
CA ILE A 92 12.62 9.24 4.04
C ILE A 92 12.87 8.27 5.19
N ALA A 93 13.79 7.32 4.98
CA ALA A 93 14.32 6.52 6.07
C ALA A 93 15.82 6.78 6.21
N GLN A 94 16.30 6.82 7.45
CA GLN A 94 17.72 6.94 7.76
C GLN A 94 18.08 5.93 8.84
N TRP A 95 19.17 5.21 8.63
CA TRP A 95 19.74 4.26 9.59
C TRP A 95 21.06 4.78 10.14
N HIS A 96 21.31 4.44 11.40
CA HIS A 96 22.56 4.69 12.10
C HIS A 96 23.09 3.38 12.67
N TYR A 97 24.23 2.95 12.14
CA TYR A 97 24.92 1.76 12.60
C TYR A 97 25.96 2.13 13.64
N GLY A 98 25.74 1.69 14.89
CA GLY A 98 26.55 2.10 16.03
C GLY A 98 27.96 1.50 16.06
N THR A 99 28.22 0.45 15.28
CA THR A 99 29.52 -0.23 15.19
C THR A 99 29.83 -0.61 13.74
N GLU A 100 31.11 -0.86 13.46
CA GLU A 100 31.59 -1.28 12.14
C GLU A 100 31.14 -2.70 11.76
N ASP A 101 30.88 -3.58 12.73
CA ASP A 101 30.43 -4.95 12.52
C ASP A 101 28.90 -5.10 12.50
N MET A 102 28.17 -4.02 12.82
CA MET A 102 26.71 -4.03 12.79
C MET A 102 26.21 -4.27 11.38
N LYS A 103 25.36 -5.30 11.22
CA LYS A 103 24.74 -5.66 9.95
C LYS A 103 23.77 -4.57 9.49
N GLU A 104 23.68 -4.42 8.17
CA GLU A 104 22.66 -3.60 7.53
C GLU A 104 21.26 -3.99 8.05
N PHE A 105 20.47 -2.99 8.41
CA PHE A 105 19.12 -3.12 8.95
C PHE A 105 18.96 -4.04 10.18
N ALA A 106 20.01 -4.24 10.97
CA ALA A 106 19.89 -4.96 12.23
C ALA A 106 18.77 -4.36 13.11
N ASP A 107 18.00 -5.19 13.82
CA ASP A 107 16.86 -4.74 14.63
C ASP A 107 17.24 -3.70 15.70
N ASN A 108 18.49 -3.67 16.12
CA ASN A 108 19.03 -2.71 17.07
C ASN A 108 19.70 -1.48 16.43
N ALA A 109 19.73 -1.39 15.09
CA ALA A 109 20.23 -0.22 14.39
C ALA A 109 19.30 0.97 14.62
N GLY A 110 19.86 2.11 15.02
CA GLY A 110 19.09 3.33 15.22
C GLY A 110 18.47 3.76 13.90
N ARG A 111 17.22 4.26 13.91
CA ARG A 111 16.57 4.73 12.68
C ARG A 111 15.64 5.91 12.89
N VAL A 112 15.49 6.70 11.84
CA VAL A 112 14.54 7.80 11.74
C VAL A 112 13.74 7.59 10.46
N LEU A 113 12.42 7.58 10.60
CA LEU A 113 11.48 7.48 9.49
C LEU A 113 10.69 8.79 9.41
N ILE A 114 10.52 9.32 8.21
CA ILE A 114 9.74 10.52 7.94
C ILE A 114 8.78 10.21 6.80
N ASP A 115 7.49 10.36 7.07
CA ASP A 115 6.43 10.29 6.09
C ASP A 115 5.89 11.70 5.85
N LEU A 116 5.75 12.08 4.59
CA LEU A 116 5.17 13.36 4.20
C LEU A 116 3.91 13.10 3.40
N TYR A 117 2.89 13.94 3.61
CA TYR A 117 1.57 13.78 3.03
C TYR A 117 1.23 14.97 2.12
N PRO A 118 0.42 14.74 1.05
CA PRO A 118 0.01 15.81 0.13
C PRO A 118 -0.71 16.97 0.82
N ASP A 119 -1.44 16.68 1.90
CA ASP A 119 -2.22 17.64 2.70
C ASP A 119 -1.40 18.67 3.49
N GLY A 120 -0.07 18.57 3.46
CA GLY A 120 0.82 19.47 4.20
C GLY A 120 1.41 18.85 5.45
N LYS A 121 0.90 17.71 5.93
CA LYS A 121 1.39 17.10 7.16
C LYS A 121 2.64 16.28 6.92
N GLY A 122 3.40 16.08 7.99
CA GLY A 122 4.49 15.12 8.06
C GLY A 122 4.48 14.40 9.40
N ARG A 123 4.86 13.13 9.39
CA ARG A 123 5.07 12.30 10.58
C ARG A 123 6.52 11.87 10.64
N LYS A 124 7.15 12.06 11.80
CA LYS A 124 8.49 11.57 12.10
C LYS A 124 8.44 10.53 13.20
N VAL A 125 9.09 9.40 12.99
CA VAL A 125 9.30 8.35 13.98
C VAL A 125 10.81 8.21 14.22
N SER A 126 11.25 8.47 15.45
CA SER A 126 12.64 8.31 15.87
C SER A 126 12.78 7.08 16.76
N GLN A 127 13.66 6.16 16.40
CA GLN A 127 13.96 4.93 17.14
C GLN A 127 15.48 4.79 17.33
N PRO A 128 16.07 5.50 18.31
CA PRO A 128 17.54 5.57 18.45
C PRO A 128 18.22 4.23 18.74
N ARG A 129 17.49 3.25 19.29
CA ARG A 129 17.98 1.89 19.61
C ARG A 129 17.32 0.80 18.75
N GLY A 130 16.78 1.19 17.60
CA GLY A 130 16.08 0.28 16.68
C GLY A 130 14.71 -0.18 17.19
N ILE A 131 14.23 -1.30 16.65
CA ILE A 131 12.87 -1.84 16.81
C ILE A 131 12.55 -2.17 18.26
N GLY A 132 13.49 -2.83 18.95
CA GLY A 132 13.33 -3.20 20.37
C GLY A 132 13.55 -2.04 21.35
N GLY A 133 13.86 -0.84 20.85
CA GLY A 133 14.05 0.37 21.64
C GLY A 133 12.76 1.16 21.85
N GLY A 134 12.87 2.25 22.62
CA GLY A 134 11.79 3.25 22.69
C GLY A 134 11.69 4.06 21.39
N SER A 135 10.49 4.53 21.08
CA SER A 135 10.22 5.40 19.93
C SER A 135 9.68 6.77 20.35
N THR A 136 9.91 7.78 19.52
CA THR A 136 9.27 9.10 19.62
C THR A 136 8.58 9.42 18.32
N HIS A 137 7.28 9.75 18.40
CA HIS A 137 6.42 10.01 17.26
C HIS A 137 6.04 11.50 17.27
N THR A 138 6.22 12.19 16.16
CA THR A 138 5.91 13.63 16.05
C THR A 138 5.19 13.88 14.74
N SER A 139 4.13 14.68 14.78
CA SER A 139 3.45 15.18 13.59
C SER A 139 3.55 16.70 13.53
N ALA A 140 3.69 17.26 12.33
CA ALA A 140 3.77 18.70 12.12
C ALA A 140 3.27 19.07 10.72
N ASP A 141 2.90 20.35 10.55
CA ASP A 141 2.75 20.95 9.22
C ASP A 141 4.14 21.17 8.63
N VAL A 142 4.29 20.78 7.37
CA VAL A 142 5.56 20.81 6.62
C VAL A 142 5.38 21.67 5.37
N PRO A 143 6.13 22.78 5.25
CA PRO A 143 6.05 23.66 4.08
C PRO A 143 6.32 22.92 2.76
N ASP A 144 5.66 23.34 1.68
CA ASP A 144 5.85 22.79 0.33
C ASP A 144 7.33 22.63 -0.07
N ALA A 145 8.15 23.65 0.18
CA ALA A 145 9.56 23.62 -0.18
C ALA A 145 10.39 22.51 0.48
N GLN A 146 9.87 21.88 1.55
CA GLN A 146 10.50 20.73 2.22
C GLN A 146 9.91 19.38 1.80
N ARG A 147 8.77 19.38 1.09
CA ARG A 147 8.08 18.18 0.61
C ARG A 147 8.31 17.89 -0.86
N TRP A 148 8.72 18.90 -1.63
CA TRP A 148 8.86 18.80 -3.07
C TRP A 148 10.31 19.03 -3.53
N ALA A 149 10.72 18.27 -4.54
CA ALA A 149 11.93 18.48 -5.30
C ALA A 149 11.56 18.80 -6.77
N PRO A 150 12.38 19.55 -7.53
CA PRO A 150 12.16 19.73 -8.96
C PRO A 150 12.14 18.40 -9.71
N ALA A 151 11.40 18.33 -10.82
CA ALA A 151 11.52 17.22 -11.75
C ALA A 151 12.94 17.15 -12.31
N VAL A 152 13.41 15.92 -12.55
CA VAL A 152 14.80 15.63 -12.89
C VAL A 152 14.86 15.21 -14.35
N ALA A 153 15.73 15.88 -15.12
CA ALA A 153 15.98 15.50 -16.51
C ALA A 153 16.90 14.28 -16.56
N PHE A 154 16.69 13.39 -17.53
CA PHE A 154 17.58 12.27 -17.76
C PHE A 154 19.05 12.72 -17.91
N GLY A 155 19.93 12.10 -17.13
CA GLY A 155 21.37 12.41 -17.13
C GLY A 155 21.79 13.48 -16.12
N ASP A 156 20.86 14.24 -15.53
CA ASP A 156 21.17 15.18 -14.45
C ASP A 156 20.96 14.51 -13.09
N TRP A 157 21.95 13.71 -12.67
CA TRP A 157 21.90 12.93 -11.45
C TRP A 157 22.64 13.55 -10.25
N GLY A 158 23.17 14.76 -10.40
CA GLY A 158 24.00 15.40 -9.37
C GLY A 158 23.23 15.70 -8.07
N TRP A 159 21.95 15.99 -8.18
CA TRP A 159 21.05 16.21 -7.03
C TRP A 159 20.95 14.98 -6.12
N ALA A 160 21.01 13.76 -6.68
CA ALA A 160 20.91 12.53 -5.90
C ALA A 160 22.15 12.32 -5.02
N VAL A 161 23.32 12.77 -5.50
CA VAL A 161 24.55 12.82 -4.68
C VAL A 161 24.38 13.80 -3.52
N ALA A 162 23.78 14.97 -3.77
CA ALA A 162 23.49 15.92 -2.71
C ALA A 162 22.51 15.34 -1.68
N LEU A 163 21.44 14.67 -2.08
CA LEU A 163 20.52 14.01 -1.14
C LEU A 163 21.22 12.90 -0.34
N ALA A 164 21.93 12.01 -1.03
CA ALA A 164 22.63 10.88 -0.41
C ALA A 164 23.65 11.32 0.64
N THR A 165 24.35 12.43 0.38
CA THR A 165 25.36 12.99 1.29
C THR A 165 24.81 14.00 2.30
N GLY A 166 23.50 14.29 2.30
CA GLY A 166 22.92 15.33 3.17
C GLY A 166 23.39 16.75 2.82
N GLY A 167 23.71 16.99 1.55
CA GLY A 167 24.13 18.26 1.01
C GLY A 167 25.60 18.58 1.24
N LEU A 168 26.40 17.63 1.74
CA LEU A 168 27.86 17.78 1.91
C LEU A 168 28.58 17.87 0.56
N VAL A 169 28.07 17.18 -0.46
CA VAL A 169 28.60 17.26 -1.83
C VAL A 169 27.51 17.78 -2.76
N ARG A 170 27.79 18.89 -3.44
CA ARG A 170 26.84 19.56 -4.35
C ARG A 170 27.42 19.77 -5.75
N ASP A 171 28.70 20.11 -5.84
CA ASP A 171 29.39 20.34 -7.11
C ASP A 171 30.04 19.06 -7.64
N VAL A 172 29.29 18.33 -8.47
CA VAL A 172 29.73 17.09 -9.12
C VAL A 172 29.83 17.25 -10.63
N ALA A 173 30.85 16.64 -11.21
CA ALA A 173 30.96 16.42 -12.64
C ALA A 173 30.59 14.97 -12.92
N LEU A 174 29.50 14.76 -13.65
CA LEU A 174 29.04 13.42 -14.03
C LEU A 174 29.82 12.96 -15.27
N ARG A 175 30.25 11.71 -15.24
CA ARG A 175 30.89 11.02 -16.36
C ARG A 175 30.19 9.68 -16.55
N ASP A 176 29.62 9.44 -17.72
CA ASP A 176 29.11 8.12 -18.05
C ASP A 176 30.28 7.14 -18.10
N ALA A 177 30.27 6.12 -17.26
CA ALA A 177 31.29 5.08 -17.29
C ALA A 177 30.97 4.12 -18.42
N THR A 178 31.93 3.92 -19.32
CA THR A 178 31.86 2.90 -20.36
C THR A 178 31.81 1.54 -19.68
N THR A 179 30.64 0.91 -19.72
CA THR A 179 30.55 -0.52 -19.48
C THR A 179 31.22 -1.18 -20.68
N GLU A 180 32.39 -1.79 -20.48
CA GLU A 180 32.90 -2.77 -21.43
C GLU A 180 31.86 -3.89 -21.49
N THR A 181 30.96 -3.79 -22.45
CA THR A 181 30.15 -4.93 -22.86
C THR A 181 31.17 -5.94 -23.37
N PRO A 182 31.27 -7.17 -22.84
CA PRO A 182 32.10 -8.18 -23.48
C PRO A 182 31.61 -8.28 -24.92
N GLU A 183 32.47 -7.95 -25.89
CA GLU A 183 32.19 -8.12 -27.32
C GLU A 183 31.91 -9.60 -27.56
N THR A 184 30.64 -9.98 -27.44
CA THR A 184 30.14 -11.21 -28.04
C THR A 184 29.95 -10.83 -29.51
N PRO A 185 30.67 -11.49 -30.44
CA PRO A 185 30.61 -11.12 -31.84
C PRO A 185 29.16 -11.21 -32.31
N HIS A 186 28.72 -10.16 -33.01
CA HIS A 186 27.43 -10.08 -33.69
C HIS A 186 27.08 -11.43 -34.35
N GLN A 187 26.23 -12.20 -33.67
CA GLN A 187 25.33 -13.13 -34.32
C GLN A 187 24.02 -12.37 -34.44
N ASP A 188 23.50 -12.25 -35.66
CA ASP A 188 22.20 -11.67 -35.93
C ASP A 188 21.11 -12.31 -35.03
N GLY A 189 20.70 -11.60 -33.97
CA GLY A 189 19.66 -12.01 -33.04
C GLY A 189 19.89 -11.52 -31.60
N PRO A 190 18.83 -11.16 -30.83
CA PRO A 190 18.99 -10.59 -29.50
C PRO A 190 19.46 -11.65 -28.50
N ALA A 191 20.66 -11.46 -27.95
CA ALA A 191 21.16 -12.22 -26.81
C ALA A 191 20.59 -11.64 -25.51
N GLY A 192 19.31 -11.94 -25.25
CA GLY A 192 18.75 -11.89 -23.90
C GLY A 192 19.22 -13.10 -23.09
N LEU A 193 19.19 -12.98 -21.76
CA LEU A 193 19.28 -14.14 -20.86
C LEU A 193 18.22 -15.17 -21.30
N GLN A 194 18.66 -16.30 -21.87
CA GLN A 194 17.78 -17.39 -22.28
C GLN A 194 17.33 -18.18 -21.06
N GLU A 195 16.31 -17.67 -20.37
CA GLU A 195 15.24 -18.51 -19.85
C GLU A 195 13.97 -18.18 -20.66
N ASN A 196 13.63 -19.05 -21.60
CA ASN A 196 12.33 -19.09 -22.27
C ASN A 196 11.87 -17.83 -23.03
N GLY A 197 12.77 -17.09 -23.68
CA GLY A 197 12.40 -16.17 -24.77
C GLY A 197 11.55 -14.95 -24.39
N HIS A 198 11.49 -14.60 -23.11
CA HIS A 198 10.88 -13.37 -22.62
C HIS A 198 11.96 -12.45 -22.06
N VAL A 199 11.95 -11.17 -22.43
CA VAL A 199 12.71 -10.12 -21.74
C VAL A 199 12.29 -10.19 -20.27
N THR A 200 13.19 -10.62 -19.39
CA THR A 200 12.92 -10.67 -17.96
C THR A 200 12.83 -9.26 -17.44
N ALA A 201 11.66 -8.87 -16.91
CA ALA A 201 11.50 -7.60 -16.22
C ALA A 201 12.57 -7.44 -15.11
N PRO A 202 12.95 -6.21 -14.74
CA PRO A 202 13.81 -5.97 -13.58
C PRO A 202 13.36 -6.78 -12.35
N GLY A 203 14.33 -7.24 -11.55
CA GLY A 203 14.05 -8.02 -10.34
C GLY A 203 13.36 -7.18 -9.26
N TRP A 204 13.71 -5.90 -9.18
CA TRP A 204 13.00 -4.91 -8.37
C TRP A 204 11.66 -4.50 -8.99
N ARG A 205 10.70 -4.14 -8.14
CA ARG A 205 9.44 -3.54 -8.55
C ARG A 205 9.21 -2.25 -7.77
N PRO A 206 8.62 -1.20 -8.39
CA PRO A 206 8.20 -0.03 -7.65
C PRO A 206 7.15 -0.43 -6.61
N PRO A 207 7.05 0.30 -5.49
CA PRO A 207 6.08 -0.01 -4.46
C PRO A 207 4.65 -0.04 -5.02
N SER A 208 3.92 -1.12 -4.76
CA SER A 208 2.51 -1.26 -5.14
C SER A 208 1.63 -1.06 -3.90
N PRO A 209 0.58 -0.23 -3.99
CA PRO A 209 -0.46 -0.21 -2.97
C PRO A 209 -1.06 -1.60 -2.75
N LEU A 210 -1.73 -1.79 -1.60
CA LEU A 210 -2.51 -2.99 -1.34
C LEU A 210 -3.43 -3.27 -2.53
N ARG A 211 -3.57 -4.55 -2.88
CA ARG A 211 -4.50 -5.00 -3.93
C ARG A 211 -5.68 -5.73 -3.29
N PRO A 212 -6.89 -5.57 -3.84
CA PRO A 212 -8.05 -6.30 -3.35
C PRO A 212 -7.85 -7.80 -3.58
N ARG A 213 -8.28 -8.63 -2.63
CA ARG A 213 -8.32 -10.10 -2.76
C ARG A 213 -9.62 -10.62 -2.19
N HIS A 214 -10.19 -11.62 -2.88
CA HIS A 214 -11.32 -12.42 -2.40
C HIS A 214 -12.60 -11.63 -2.08
N LEU A 215 -12.77 -10.43 -2.65
CA LEU A 215 -13.87 -9.52 -2.32
C LEU A 215 -15.26 -10.04 -2.74
N GLU A 216 -15.33 -10.94 -3.72
CA GLU A 216 -16.57 -11.60 -4.09
C GLU A 216 -16.73 -12.92 -3.34
N GLU A 217 -15.64 -13.67 -3.25
CA GLU A 217 -15.55 -14.98 -2.64
C GLU A 217 -15.90 -14.95 -1.14
N MET A 218 -15.50 -13.89 -0.42
CA MET A 218 -15.84 -13.73 1.00
C MET A 218 -17.35 -13.59 1.26
N PHE A 219 -18.13 -13.19 0.26
CA PHE A 219 -19.59 -13.11 0.33
C PHE A 219 -20.29 -14.28 -0.38
N THR A 220 -19.56 -15.36 -0.68
CA THR A 220 -20.11 -16.53 -1.37
C THR A 220 -20.12 -17.73 -0.44
N PRO A 221 -21.28 -18.11 0.14
CA PRO A 221 -21.38 -19.28 1.01
C PRO A 221 -20.82 -20.56 0.38
N GLY A 222 -20.09 -21.34 1.16
CA GLY A 222 -19.40 -22.56 0.72
C GLY A 222 -17.98 -22.33 0.21
N THR A 223 -17.57 -21.08 -0.03
CA THR A 223 -16.19 -20.71 -0.35
C THR A 223 -15.25 -21.09 0.80
N ARG A 224 -14.05 -21.58 0.47
CA ARG A 224 -13.06 -22.02 1.46
C ARG A 224 -11.70 -21.41 1.19
N PHE A 225 -11.00 -21.07 2.25
CA PHE A 225 -9.65 -20.50 2.19
C PHE A 225 -8.67 -21.30 3.05
N SER A 226 -7.38 -21.15 2.81
CA SER A 226 -6.34 -21.77 3.65
C SER A 226 -6.56 -21.45 5.15
N PRO A 227 -6.14 -22.35 6.07
CA PRO A 227 -6.24 -22.12 7.51
C PRO A 227 -5.53 -20.82 7.95
N PRO A 228 -6.05 -20.10 8.97
CA PRO A 228 -5.47 -18.83 9.45
C PRO A 228 -4.04 -18.96 9.95
N ASP A 229 -3.74 -20.07 10.63
CA ASP A 229 -2.47 -20.33 11.28
C ASP A 229 -2.22 -21.84 11.44
N ASP A 230 -1.09 -22.19 12.05
CA ASP A 230 -0.69 -23.57 12.32
C ASP A 230 -1.50 -24.25 13.45
N HIS A 231 -2.34 -23.49 14.18
CA HIS A 231 -3.20 -24.02 15.24
C HIS A 231 -4.58 -24.43 14.73
N ALA A 232 -5.03 -23.82 13.64
CA ALA A 232 -6.26 -24.20 12.97
C ALA A 232 -6.19 -25.66 12.48
N THR A 233 -7.25 -26.40 12.77
CA THR A 233 -7.38 -27.82 12.41
C THR A 233 -8.06 -28.02 11.05
N GLY A 234 -8.44 -26.92 10.40
CA GLY A 234 -9.10 -26.92 9.11
C GLY A 234 -9.14 -25.52 8.49
N PRO A 235 -9.66 -25.41 7.26
CA PRO A 235 -9.69 -24.15 6.53
C PRO A 235 -10.77 -23.21 7.05
N TYR A 236 -10.63 -21.94 6.68
CA TYR A 236 -11.75 -21.02 6.69
C TYR A 236 -12.84 -21.49 5.72
N ALA A 237 -14.09 -21.31 6.11
CA ALA A 237 -15.27 -21.51 5.28
C ALA A 237 -16.25 -20.33 5.47
N VAL A 238 -16.73 -19.78 4.36
CA VAL A 238 -17.84 -18.82 4.39
C VAL A 238 -19.11 -19.63 4.61
N GLU A 239 -19.57 -19.72 5.86
CA GLU A 239 -20.78 -20.50 6.20
C GLU A 239 -22.05 -19.70 5.98
N ARG A 240 -22.01 -18.39 6.25
CA ARG A 240 -23.15 -17.48 6.08
C ARG A 240 -22.70 -16.09 5.66
N VAL A 241 -23.64 -15.38 5.06
CA VAL A 241 -23.59 -13.93 4.84
C VAL A 241 -24.83 -13.34 5.49
N ILE A 242 -24.66 -12.33 6.31
CA ILE A 242 -25.72 -11.74 7.12
C ILE A 242 -26.35 -10.61 6.34
N ASP A 243 -27.68 -10.63 6.21
CA ASP A 243 -28.45 -9.47 5.73
C ASP A 243 -28.58 -8.47 6.89
N ALA A 244 -27.87 -7.34 6.78
CA ALA A 244 -27.89 -6.27 7.78
C ALA A 244 -29.04 -5.27 7.54
N GLY A 245 -29.92 -5.54 6.58
CA GLY A 245 -31.04 -4.70 6.22
C GLY A 245 -30.67 -3.66 5.16
N SER A 246 -31.39 -2.53 5.18
CA SER A 246 -31.31 -1.51 4.14
C SER A 246 -30.64 -0.23 4.62
N LEU A 247 -29.54 0.15 3.98
CA LEU A 247 -28.85 1.41 4.16
C LEU A 247 -29.48 2.48 3.25
N ARG A 248 -29.92 3.58 3.84
CA ARG A 248 -30.56 4.71 3.16
C ARG A 248 -29.55 5.82 2.95
N LEU A 249 -29.33 6.15 1.68
CA LEU A 249 -28.38 7.14 1.20
C LEU A 249 -29.12 8.27 0.48
N PRO A 250 -29.75 9.22 1.20
CA PRO A 250 -30.51 10.31 0.60
C PRO A 250 -29.68 11.24 -0.30
N THR A 251 -28.36 11.31 -0.11
CA THR A 251 -27.46 12.08 -0.99
C THR A 251 -26.61 11.20 -1.88
N GLY A 252 -26.46 9.92 -1.54
CA GLY A 252 -25.59 9.00 -2.26
C GLY A 252 -24.10 9.19 -1.96
N ARG A 253 -23.75 10.10 -1.03
CA ARG A 253 -22.37 10.35 -0.60
C ARG A 253 -22.07 9.46 0.61
N VAL A 254 -21.29 8.41 0.39
CA VAL A 254 -21.04 7.37 1.40
C VAL A 254 -19.85 7.73 2.27
N VAL A 255 -20.00 7.55 3.57
CA VAL A 255 -18.92 7.58 4.57
C VAL A 255 -18.79 6.17 5.16
N ALA A 256 -17.54 5.72 5.34
CA ALA A 256 -17.22 4.60 6.23
C ALA A 256 -16.36 5.11 7.38
N CYS A 257 -16.70 4.75 8.61
CA CYS A 257 -16.00 5.17 9.82
C CYS A 257 -16.28 4.23 10.99
N ASP A 258 -15.52 4.41 12.06
CA ASP A 258 -15.94 3.96 13.39
C ASP A 258 -17.08 4.86 13.90
N PRO A 259 -18.25 4.30 14.26
CA PRO A 259 -19.39 5.09 14.71
C PRO A 259 -19.14 5.79 16.05
N GLY A 260 -18.20 5.31 16.88
CA GLY A 260 -17.85 5.95 18.15
C GLY A 260 -16.90 7.14 18.03
N TRP A 261 -16.37 7.42 16.84
CA TRP A 261 -15.48 8.55 16.63
C TRP A 261 -16.26 9.85 16.37
N THR A 262 -15.81 10.96 16.94
CA THR A 262 -16.49 12.27 16.83
C THR A 262 -16.35 12.94 15.48
N ASP A 263 -15.39 12.50 14.67
CA ASP A 263 -15.19 12.95 13.30
C ASP A 263 -15.35 11.76 12.35
N PRO A 264 -16.52 11.58 11.70
CA PRO A 264 -16.73 10.47 10.77
C PRO A 264 -15.82 10.57 9.52
N GLY A 265 -15.25 11.76 9.30
CA GLY A 265 -14.44 12.09 8.14
C GLY A 265 -15.28 12.41 6.91
N GLU A 266 -14.58 12.87 5.86
CA GLU A 266 -15.22 13.21 4.60
C GLU A 266 -15.75 11.97 3.87
N PRO A 267 -16.85 12.10 3.10
CA PRO A 267 -17.34 11.02 2.27
C PRO A 267 -16.34 10.68 1.17
N PHE A 268 -16.47 9.45 0.65
CA PHE A 268 -15.72 9.04 -0.51
C PHE A 268 -16.02 9.95 -1.72
N THR A 269 -15.04 10.05 -2.60
CA THR A 269 -15.12 10.81 -3.86
C THR A 269 -16.04 10.15 -4.86
N VAL A 270 -16.22 8.83 -4.79
CA VAL A 270 -17.30 8.11 -5.48
C VAL A 270 -18.63 8.43 -4.81
N ALA A 271 -19.66 8.64 -5.61
CA ALA A 271 -21.04 8.70 -5.17
C ALA A 271 -21.83 7.56 -5.82
N VAL A 272 -22.89 7.13 -5.13
CA VAL A 272 -23.90 6.22 -5.68
C VAL A 272 -25.19 7.02 -5.93
N PRO A 273 -26.13 6.53 -6.75
CA PRO A 273 -27.43 7.17 -6.85
C PRO A 273 -28.10 7.29 -5.47
N PRO A 274 -28.85 8.36 -5.18
CA PRO A 274 -29.64 8.41 -3.96
C PRO A 274 -30.66 7.27 -3.91
N GLY A 275 -30.74 6.57 -2.77
CA GLY A 275 -31.60 5.39 -2.68
C GLY A 275 -31.43 4.59 -1.40
N SER A 276 -32.03 3.40 -1.41
CA SER A 276 -31.95 2.42 -0.32
C SER A 276 -31.31 1.15 -0.86
N TYR A 277 -30.25 0.69 -0.19
CA TYR A 277 -29.39 -0.39 -0.68
C TYR A 277 -29.31 -1.51 0.33
N ARG A 278 -29.22 -2.76 -0.14
CA ARG A 278 -29.01 -3.92 0.74
C ARG A 278 -27.59 -3.85 1.30
N MET A 279 -27.46 -4.08 2.60
CA MET A 279 -26.17 -4.21 3.26
C MET A 279 -25.96 -5.65 3.72
N GLU A 280 -24.79 -6.19 3.42
CA GLU A 280 -24.42 -7.57 3.73
C GLU A 280 -23.15 -7.58 4.59
N ILE A 281 -23.09 -8.48 5.56
CA ILE A 281 -21.88 -8.72 6.37
C ILE A 281 -21.37 -10.13 6.07
N ALA A 282 -20.13 -10.23 5.62
CA ALA A 282 -19.46 -11.50 5.39
C ALA A 282 -18.88 -12.05 6.70
N THR A 283 -19.09 -13.35 6.94
CA THR A 283 -18.41 -14.09 8.00
C THR A 283 -17.67 -15.30 7.43
N ALA A 284 -16.57 -15.67 8.08
CA ALA A 284 -15.88 -16.91 7.79
C ALA A 284 -15.54 -17.63 9.09
N SER A 285 -15.79 -18.93 9.14
CA SER A 285 -15.52 -19.75 10.31
C SER A 285 -14.43 -20.78 10.04
N TYR A 286 -13.74 -21.20 11.09
CA TYR A 286 -12.73 -22.24 11.01
C TYR A 286 -12.68 -23.08 12.29
N PRO A 287 -12.36 -24.38 12.19
CA PRO A 287 -12.14 -25.22 13.36
C PRO A 287 -10.72 -25.01 13.91
N THR A 288 -10.60 -24.91 15.23
CA THR A 288 -9.32 -24.81 15.93
C THR A 288 -9.33 -25.65 17.22
N GLU A 289 -8.16 -25.94 17.76
CA GLU A 289 -8.02 -26.63 19.05
C GLU A 289 -7.22 -25.76 20.03
N HIS A 290 -7.89 -25.31 21.09
CA HIS A 290 -7.23 -24.67 22.22
C HIS A 290 -7.57 -25.41 23.52
N TRP A 291 -6.57 -25.55 24.39
CA TRP A 291 -6.75 -26.24 25.68
C TRP A 291 -7.33 -27.66 25.56
N ARG A 292 -7.01 -28.37 24.46
CA ARG A 292 -7.55 -29.70 24.12
C ARG A 292 -9.07 -29.74 23.92
N LYS A 293 -9.66 -28.62 23.50
CA LYS A 293 -11.07 -28.53 23.13
C LYS A 293 -11.18 -28.07 21.68
N ALA A 294 -11.96 -28.80 20.90
CA ALA A 294 -12.37 -28.35 19.59
C ALA A 294 -13.26 -27.12 19.74
N LEU A 295 -12.88 -26.05 19.05
CA LEU A 295 -13.60 -24.79 18.98
C LEU A 295 -13.90 -24.48 17.52
N HIS A 296 -14.99 -23.75 17.30
CA HIS A 296 -15.29 -23.11 16.05
C HIS A 296 -15.21 -21.60 16.27
N MET A 297 -14.26 -20.97 15.57
CA MET A 297 -14.11 -19.53 15.53
C MET A 297 -14.89 -19.01 14.33
N GLU A 298 -15.56 -17.87 14.48
CA GLU A 298 -16.21 -17.13 13.39
C GLU A 298 -15.69 -15.70 13.42
N ASP A 299 -15.18 -15.23 12.28
CA ASP A 299 -14.67 -13.88 12.10
C ASP A 299 -15.58 -13.09 11.14
N PHE A 300 -15.78 -11.81 11.43
CA PHE A 300 -16.38 -10.85 10.50
C PHE A 300 -15.33 -10.40 9.49
N THR A 301 -15.49 -10.78 8.22
CA THR A 301 -14.45 -10.61 7.19
C THR A 301 -14.65 -9.35 6.35
N GLY A 302 -15.87 -8.82 6.28
CA GLY A 302 -16.15 -7.60 5.53
C GLY A 302 -17.61 -7.19 5.60
N ALA A 303 -17.89 -5.97 5.15
CA ALA A 303 -19.24 -5.43 4.98
C ALA A 303 -19.40 -4.86 3.57
N ARG A 304 -20.56 -5.07 2.94
CA ARG A 304 -20.83 -4.67 1.56
C ARG A 304 -22.14 -3.90 1.46
N ILE A 305 -22.13 -2.77 0.75
CA ILE A 305 -23.34 -2.15 0.21
C ILE A 305 -23.51 -2.64 -1.23
N VAL A 306 -24.64 -3.28 -1.54
CA VAL A 306 -24.98 -3.72 -2.90
C VAL A 306 -25.76 -2.62 -3.61
N VAL A 307 -25.14 -2.01 -4.64
CA VAL A 307 -25.69 -0.89 -5.42
C VAL A 307 -26.40 -1.40 -6.69
N SER A 308 -25.85 -2.45 -7.31
CA SER A 308 -26.38 -3.14 -8.49
C SER A 308 -26.11 -4.65 -8.37
N ASP A 309 -26.97 -5.46 -8.99
CA ASP A 309 -26.77 -6.91 -9.13
C ASP A 309 -25.91 -7.27 -10.36
N GLU A 310 -25.46 -6.28 -11.14
CA GLU A 310 -24.55 -6.51 -12.27
C GLU A 310 -23.19 -7.06 -11.79
N PRO A 311 -22.53 -7.94 -12.58
CA PRO A 311 -21.25 -8.51 -12.22
C PRO A 311 -20.16 -7.45 -12.03
N THR A 312 -19.40 -7.56 -10.95
CA THR A 312 -18.20 -6.75 -10.73
C THR A 312 -17.05 -7.33 -11.54
N VAL A 313 -16.36 -6.49 -12.31
CA VAL A 313 -15.22 -6.92 -13.16
C VAL A 313 -13.95 -6.12 -12.89
N ALA A 314 -14.06 -5.00 -12.16
CA ALA A 314 -12.94 -4.19 -11.75
C ALA A 314 -13.12 -3.69 -10.31
N TRP A 315 -11.99 -3.53 -9.63
CA TRP A 315 -11.92 -3.06 -8.25
C TRP A 315 -10.95 -1.90 -8.12
N GLU A 316 -11.35 -0.86 -7.40
CA GLU A 316 -10.48 0.27 -7.06
C GLU A 316 -10.67 0.70 -5.60
N LEU A 317 -9.67 1.35 -5.02
CA LEU A 317 -9.74 1.82 -3.65
C LEU A 317 -10.67 3.03 -3.55
N ALA A 318 -11.58 3.05 -2.58
CA ALA A 318 -12.43 4.20 -2.31
C ALA A 318 -11.62 5.32 -1.64
N LEU A 319 -11.46 6.44 -2.35
CA LEU A 319 -10.65 7.58 -1.90
C LEU A 319 -11.53 8.69 -1.32
N ARG A 320 -10.99 9.42 -0.35
CA ARG A 320 -11.52 10.70 0.16
C ARG A 320 -10.82 11.88 -0.53
N PRO A 321 -11.38 13.11 -0.47
CA PRO A 321 -10.74 14.30 -1.03
C PRO A 321 -9.27 14.44 -0.59
N GLY A 322 -8.39 14.78 -1.54
CA GLY A 322 -6.95 14.95 -1.28
C GLY A 322 -6.12 13.66 -1.15
N GLN A 323 -6.75 12.48 -1.15
CA GLN A 323 -6.03 11.21 -1.20
C GLN A 323 -5.58 10.88 -2.63
N ASP A 324 -4.34 10.40 -2.76
CA ASP A 324 -3.75 10.02 -4.04
C ASP A 324 -3.05 8.66 -3.91
N PRO A 325 -3.55 7.60 -4.59
CA PRO A 325 -3.04 6.24 -4.43
C PRO A 325 -1.59 6.09 -4.88
N ARG A 326 -1.06 7.02 -5.69
CA ARG A 326 0.36 7.04 -6.09
C ARG A 326 1.30 7.29 -4.91
N THR A 327 0.78 7.79 -3.80
CA THR A 327 1.53 8.05 -2.57
C THR A 327 1.57 6.85 -1.62
N LEU A 328 0.82 5.78 -1.91
CA LEU A 328 0.84 4.56 -1.11
C LEU A 328 2.08 3.75 -1.44
N ARG A 329 2.81 3.33 -0.39
CA ARG A 329 3.95 2.42 -0.50
C ARG A 329 3.47 0.97 -0.57
N GLU A 330 4.43 0.05 -0.52
CA GLU A 330 4.18 -1.39 -0.66
C GLU A 330 3.15 -1.88 0.36
N GLY A 331 2.02 -2.39 -0.13
CA GLY A 331 0.93 -2.89 0.70
C GLY A 331 0.22 -1.83 1.55
N GLU A 332 0.52 -0.54 1.40
CA GLU A 332 -0.23 0.54 2.06
C GLU A 332 -1.58 0.75 1.38
N PHE A 333 -2.54 1.27 2.14
CA PHE A 333 -3.86 1.65 1.68
C PHE A 333 -4.36 2.87 2.47
N TYR A 334 -5.35 3.56 1.91
CA TYR A 334 -6.20 4.46 2.68
C TYR A 334 -7.38 3.67 3.23
N GLY A 335 -7.71 3.91 4.49
CA GLY A 335 -8.79 3.22 5.18
C GLY A 335 -9.42 4.08 6.26
N PHE A 336 -10.54 3.61 6.79
CA PHE A 336 -11.14 4.20 7.98
C PHE A 336 -10.55 3.54 9.23
N GLY A 337 -10.25 4.34 10.25
CA GLY A 337 -9.76 3.84 11.53
C GLY A 337 -10.91 3.26 12.37
N VAL A 338 -10.59 2.25 13.18
CA VAL A 338 -11.48 1.63 14.17
C VAL A 338 -10.76 1.53 15.51
N ASP A 339 -11.45 1.98 16.57
CA ASP A 339 -11.02 1.98 17.96
C ASP A 339 -12.09 1.41 18.91
N THR A 340 -13.36 1.33 18.48
CA THR A 340 -14.46 0.73 19.26
C THR A 340 -14.68 -0.75 18.95
N GLY A 341 -13.88 -1.31 18.04
CA GLY A 341 -14.10 -2.63 17.49
C GLY A 341 -15.28 -2.72 16.52
N THR A 342 -15.84 -1.59 16.07
CA THR A 342 -16.95 -1.55 15.11
C THR A 342 -16.68 -0.63 13.92
N GLY A 343 -17.28 -0.96 12.78
CA GLY A 343 -17.33 -0.11 11.60
C GLY A 343 -18.78 0.19 11.23
N CYS A 344 -18.98 1.22 10.41
CA CYS A 344 -20.30 1.52 9.86
C CYS A 344 -20.21 2.08 8.45
N PHE A 345 -21.33 2.02 7.73
CA PHE A 345 -21.59 2.86 6.57
C PHE A 345 -22.74 3.83 6.90
N VAL A 346 -22.62 5.06 6.42
CA VAL A 346 -23.60 6.14 6.63
C VAL A 346 -23.58 7.15 5.48
N ASP A 347 -24.71 7.80 5.20
CA ASP A 347 -24.76 8.93 4.26
C ASP A 347 -24.16 10.19 4.89
N ALA A 348 -23.45 10.99 4.10
CA ALA A 348 -22.86 12.25 4.56
C ALA A 348 -23.88 13.21 5.20
N ALA A 349 -25.16 13.18 4.82
CA ALA A 349 -26.20 14.01 5.43
C ALA A 349 -26.57 13.58 6.87
N ALA A 350 -26.27 12.34 7.25
CA ALA A 350 -26.60 11.76 8.56
C ALA A 350 -25.37 11.55 9.45
N ALA A 351 -24.15 11.52 8.87
CA ALA A 351 -22.91 11.16 9.56
C ALA A 351 -22.70 11.93 10.87
N ASP A 352 -22.64 13.27 10.82
CA ASP A 352 -22.41 14.11 12.01
C ASP A 352 -23.47 13.96 13.12
N ARG A 353 -24.66 13.46 12.79
CA ARG A 353 -25.78 13.27 13.73
C ARG A 353 -25.79 11.88 14.36
N LEU A 354 -25.28 10.89 13.62
CA LEU A 354 -25.33 9.48 13.99
C LEU A 354 -23.99 8.92 14.47
N THR A 355 -22.89 9.68 14.41
CA THR A 355 -21.57 9.27 14.89
C THR A 355 -21.09 10.11 16.07
N GLY A 356 -20.23 9.54 16.94
CA GLY A 356 -19.48 10.28 17.94
C GLY A 356 -20.23 10.66 19.22
N GLY A 357 -21.49 10.26 19.37
CA GLY A 357 -22.25 10.39 20.61
C GLY A 357 -21.79 9.39 21.68
N GLU A 358 -21.89 9.79 22.95
CA GLU A 358 -21.90 8.84 24.07
C GLU A 358 -23.03 7.81 23.82
N ASP A 359 -22.72 6.52 23.80
CA ASP A 359 -23.65 5.42 23.48
C ASP A 359 -24.08 5.26 22.00
N THR A 360 -23.29 5.77 21.03
CA THR A 360 -23.59 5.60 19.59
C THR A 360 -23.66 4.13 19.15
N VAL A 361 -22.98 3.23 19.85
CA VAL A 361 -23.19 1.78 19.70
C VAL A 361 -24.01 1.33 20.90
N PRO A 362 -25.34 1.51 20.89
CA PRO A 362 -26.17 1.08 22.00
C PRO A 362 -26.04 -0.43 22.16
N HIS A 363 -26.22 -0.90 23.39
CA HIS A 363 -26.34 -2.33 23.63
C HIS A 363 -27.61 -2.83 22.93
N ASP A 364 -27.41 -3.63 21.88
CA ASP A 364 -28.48 -4.27 21.12
C ASP A 364 -28.49 -5.77 21.47
N ASP A 365 -29.68 -6.37 21.53
CA ASP A 365 -29.88 -7.80 21.75
C ASP A 365 -29.54 -8.63 20.49
N ASN A 366 -29.20 -7.96 19.37
CA ASN A 366 -28.73 -8.62 18.15
C ASN A 366 -27.47 -9.46 18.43
N THR A 367 -27.61 -10.77 18.26
CA THR A 367 -26.53 -11.74 18.53
C THR A 367 -25.31 -11.56 17.64
N ASP A 368 -25.47 -10.93 16.48
CA ASP A 368 -24.38 -10.62 15.54
C ASP A 368 -23.75 -9.23 15.78
N GLY A 369 -24.23 -8.47 16.76
CA GLY A 369 -23.70 -7.14 17.08
C GLY A 369 -23.97 -6.08 16.01
N ILE A 370 -24.99 -6.29 15.16
CA ILE A 370 -25.41 -5.34 14.13
C ILE A 370 -26.47 -4.40 14.71
N VAL A 371 -26.23 -3.09 14.58
CA VAL A 371 -27.13 -2.05 15.09
C VAL A 371 -27.53 -1.11 13.96
N VAL A 372 -28.82 -0.76 13.89
CA VAL A 372 -29.35 0.19 12.91
C VAL A 372 -29.87 1.43 13.63
N LEU A 373 -29.36 2.60 13.28
CA LEU A 373 -29.78 3.88 13.82
C LEU A 373 -30.36 4.76 12.72
N ASP A 374 -31.63 5.13 12.86
CA ASP A 374 -32.32 5.98 11.90
C ASP A 374 -32.14 7.47 12.24
N ASP A 375 -31.94 8.30 11.22
CA ASP A 375 -32.06 9.76 11.32
C ASP A 375 -33.22 10.26 10.45
N PRO A 376 -34.41 10.49 11.04
CA PRO A 376 -35.55 11.02 10.30
C PRO A 376 -35.34 12.42 9.70
N GLU A 377 -34.39 13.21 10.23
CA GLU A 377 -34.16 14.58 9.76
C GLU A 377 -33.44 14.60 8.40
N SER A 378 -32.40 13.78 8.23
CA SER A 378 -31.77 13.58 6.92
C SER A 378 -32.51 12.58 6.02
N GLY A 379 -33.32 11.69 6.61
CA GLY A 379 -33.91 10.53 5.92
C GLY A 379 -32.95 9.33 5.77
N GLY A 380 -31.71 9.47 6.24
CA GLY A 380 -30.70 8.43 6.24
C GLY A 380 -30.79 7.49 7.45
N ASN A 381 -29.88 6.53 7.49
CA ASN A 381 -29.55 5.74 8.67
C ASN A 381 -28.06 5.39 8.66
N LEU A 382 -27.64 4.79 9.77
CA LEU A 382 -26.32 4.22 9.99
C LEU A 382 -26.50 2.75 10.35
N ILE A 383 -25.66 1.88 9.77
CA ILE A 383 -25.62 0.45 10.10
C ILE A 383 -24.23 0.12 10.65
N VAL A 384 -24.18 -0.26 11.92
CA VAL A 384 -22.98 -0.68 12.65
C VAL A 384 -22.76 -2.18 12.48
N TYR A 385 -21.50 -2.60 12.35
CA TYR A 385 -21.09 -4.00 12.32
C TYR A 385 -19.74 -4.21 13.05
N PRO A 386 -19.46 -5.43 13.56
CA PRO A 386 -18.15 -5.74 14.16
C PRO A 386 -17.00 -5.69 13.15
N SER A 387 -15.85 -5.15 13.56
CA SER A 387 -14.68 -4.88 12.69
C SER A 387 -13.67 -6.03 12.56
N GLY A 388 -14.12 -7.29 12.55
CA GLY A 388 -13.20 -8.43 12.50
C GLY A 388 -12.28 -8.49 13.73
N MET A 389 -10.97 -8.25 13.56
CA MET A 389 -9.97 -8.31 14.65
C MET A 389 -10.00 -7.11 15.62
N GLY A 390 -10.83 -6.09 15.38
CA GLY A 390 -10.99 -4.95 16.28
C GLY A 390 -10.21 -3.71 15.82
N ASP A 391 -9.36 -3.19 16.71
CA ASP A 391 -8.66 -1.92 16.47
C ASP A 391 -7.74 -2.00 15.23
N GLY A 392 -7.86 -1.00 14.35
CA GLY A 392 -7.14 -1.04 13.07
C GLY A 392 -7.51 0.06 12.09
N SER A 393 -7.10 -0.15 10.84
CA SER A 393 -7.51 0.67 9.71
C SER A 393 -7.89 -0.26 8.57
N TYR A 394 -9.04 -0.02 7.94
CA TYR A 394 -9.62 -0.94 6.96
C TYR A 394 -9.92 -0.23 5.63
N PRO A 395 -9.50 -0.80 4.48
CA PRO A 395 -9.80 -0.22 3.18
C PRO A 395 -11.26 -0.44 2.82
N VAL A 396 -11.78 0.48 2.01
CA VAL A 396 -13.04 0.27 1.29
C VAL A 396 -12.72 0.17 -0.19
N TRP A 397 -13.28 -0.84 -0.86
CA TRP A 397 -13.11 -1.11 -2.28
C TRP A 397 -14.40 -0.83 -3.03
N ILE A 398 -14.30 -0.22 -4.20
CA ILE A 398 -15.39 0.05 -5.13
C ILE A 398 -15.38 -1.07 -6.17
N GLY A 399 -16.50 -1.79 -6.27
CA GLY A 399 -16.75 -2.69 -7.39
C GLY A 399 -17.33 -1.92 -8.57
N ARG A 400 -16.83 -2.20 -9.78
CA ARG A 400 -17.35 -1.67 -11.04
C ARG A 400 -17.71 -2.77 -12.03
N ASP A 401 -18.80 -2.55 -12.76
CA ASP A 401 -19.18 -3.41 -13.88
C ASP A 401 -18.38 -3.10 -15.16
N ALA A 402 -18.74 -3.77 -16.26
CA ALA A 402 -18.07 -3.63 -17.55
C ALA A 402 -18.27 -2.24 -18.19
N ASP A 403 -19.31 -1.51 -17.81
CA ASP A 403 -19.59 -0.15 -18.27
C ASP A 403 -18.91 0.90 -17.35
N GLY A 404 -18.33 0.46 -16.24
CA GLY A 404 -17.66 1.30 -15.26
C GLY A 404 -18.58 1.85 -14.18
N GLU A 405 -19.84 1.41 -14.12
CA GLU A 405 -20.80 1.83 -13.10
C GLU A 405 -20.57 1.09 -11.78
N VAL A 406 -20.94 1.74 -10.66
CA VAL A 406 -20.69 1.18 -9.32
C VAL A 406 -21.67 0.05 -9.03
N THR A 407 -21.12 -1.13 -8.73
CA THR A 407 -21.91 -2.32 -8.34
C THR A 407 -22.02 -2.45 -6.83
N CYS A 408 -20.95 -2.13 -6.10
CA CYS A 408 -20.90 -2.22 -4.65
C CYS A 408 -19.76 -1.41 -4.03
N LEU A 409 -19.83 -1.21 -2.72
CA LEU A 409 -18.70 -0.80 -1.89
C LEU A 409 -18.46 -1.89 -0.83
N VAL A 410 -17.21 -2.32 -0.65
CA VAL A 410 -16.82 -3.38 0.29
C VAL A 410 -15.80 -2.84 1.29
N ALA A 411 -16.16 -2.76 2.56
CA ALA A 411 -15.21 -2.59 3.66
C ALA A 411 -14.57 -3.95 3.97
N ASP A 412 -13.28 -4.08 3.69
CA ASP A 412 -12.52 -5.32 3.84
C ASP A 412 -11.82 -5.33 5.21
N MET A 413 -12.19 -6.27 6.08
CA MET A 413 -11.60 -6.38 7.44
C MET A 413 -10.21 -7.03 7.41
N LEU A 414 -9.66 -7.31 6.21
CA LEU A 414 -8.33 -7.86 5.96
C LEU A 414 -8.08 -9.25 6.57
N ILE A 415 -9.13 -9.93 7.02
CA ILE A 415 -9.05 -11.27 7.63
C ILE A 415 -8.54 -12.29 6.61
N LEU A 416 -9.06 -12.24 5.38
CA LEU A 416 -8.77 -13.24 4.35
C LEU A 416 -7.62 -12.84 3.42
N ARG A 417 -6.99 -11.68 3.66
CA ARG A 417 -5.93 -11.07 2.82
C ARG A 417 -4.81 -12.05 2.48
N HIS A 418 -4.34 -12.79 3.48
CA HIS A 418 -3.18 -13.68 3.36
C HIS A 418 -3.57 -15.10 2.97
N GLN A 419 -4.87 -15.37 2.82
CA GLN A 419 -5.36 -16.72 2.64
C GLN A 419 -5.43 -17.06 1.16
N GLU A 420 -5.23 -18.32 0.85
CA GLU A 420 -5.36 -18.83 -0.51
C GLU A 420 -6.72 -19.49 -0.70
N LEU A 421 -7.34 -19.23 -1.85
CA LEU A 421 -8.61 -19.85 -2.20
C LEU A 421 -8.40 -21.35 -2.42
N LEU A 422 -9.24 -22.16 -1.77
CA LEU A 422 -9.20 -23.61 -1.92
C LEU A 422 -10.20 -24.06 -2.98
N PRO A 423 -9.88 -25.11 -3.75
CA PRO A 423 -10.81 -25.64 -4.75
C PRO A 423 -12.08 -26.17 -4.09
N ASP A 424 -13.19 -25.99 -4.79
CA ASP A 424 -14.47 -26.52 -4.37
C ASP A 424 -14.40 -28.05 -4.24
N ARG A 425 -14.99 -28.59 -3.17
CA ARG A 425 -14.99 -30.03 -2.89
C ARG A 425 -15.71 -30.83 -3.98
N SER A 426 -16.61 -30.20 -4.74
CA SER A 426 -17.38 -30.81 -5.83
C SER A 426 -16.53 -31.34 -7.00
N GLN A 427 -15.27 -30.92 -7.14
CA GLN A 427 -14.38 -31.34 -8.24
C GLN A 427 -13.47 -32.54 -7.94
N ARG A 428 -13.50 -33.11 -6.72
CA ARG A 428 -12.64 -34.26 -6.35
C ARG A 428 -13.27 -35.64 -6.54
N ASP A 429 -14.56 -35.71 -6.87
CA ASP A 429 -15.31 -36.97 -7.02
C ASP A 429 -15.75 -37.23 -8.49
N GLY A 430 -15.05 -36.66 -9.49
CA GLY A 430 -15.35 -36.80 -10.92
C GLY A 430 -14.43 -37.74 -11.68
#